data_AF-A0A8T5TFK9-F1
#
_entry.id   AF-A0A8T5TFK9-F1
#
_cell.length_a   1.000
_cell.length_b   1.000
_cell.length_c   1.000
_cell.angle_alpha   90.00
_cell.angle_beta   90.00
_cell.angle_gamma   90.00
#
_symmetry.space_group_name_H-M   'P 1'
#
loop_
_entity.id
_entity.type
_entity.pdbx_description
1 polymer ?
#
loop_
_entity_poly.entity_id
_entity_poly.type
_entity_poly.pdbx_seq_one_letter_code
_entity_poly.pdbx_strand_id
1 'polypeptide(L)'
;MLNLSGIYFSKENYTKAIELYTTIQDSSIERKDYNLAGTACYYLALCLIRVNEVKKAKDSIQKGLHYWNEIENSSPLVEEAQKLLDYLNNPDQ
;
A
#
# COMPACT_ATOMS: atom_id res chain seq x y z
N MET A 1 8.02 7.57 10.26
CA MET A 1 8.16 7.40 8.80
C MET A 1 6.82 7.49 8.08
N LEU A 2 5.76 6.79 8.51
CA LEU A 2 4.40 6.95 7.93
C LEU A 2 3.92 8.42 7.88
N ASN A 3 4.20 9.21 8.92
CA ASN A 3 3.82 10.63 8.92
C ASN A 3 4.53 11.42 7.82
N LEU A 4 5.79 11.10 7.49
CA LEU A 4 6.54 11.81 6.45
C LEU A 4 6.09 11.37 5.05
N SER A 5 5.87 10.06 4.84
CA SER A 5 5.32 9.56 3.57
C SER A 5 3.91 10.08 3.32
N GLY A 6 3.07 10.17 4.37
CA GLY A 6 1.75 10.79 4.32
C GLY A 6 1.79 12.28 3.98
N ILE A 7 2.79 13.03 4.47
CA ILE A 7 3.00 14.43 4.08
C ILE A 7 3.37 14.55 2.60
N TYR A 8 4.25 13.69 2.08
CA TYR A 8 4.58 13.73 0.65
C TYR A 8 3.39 13.31 -0.22
N PHE A 9 2.59 12.35 0.23
CA PHE A 9 1.34 11.98 -0.43
C PHE A 9 0.35 13.16 -0.47
N SER A 10 0.13 13.86 0.65
CA SER A 10 -0.79 14.99 0.69
C SER A 10 -0.32 16.21 -0.10
N LYS A 11 1.00 16.35 -0.30
CA LYS A 11 1.62 17.35 -1.19
C LYS A 11 1.70 16.91 -2.65
N GLU A 12 1.07 15.79 -3.01
CA GLU A 12 1.07 15.20 -4.34
C GLU A 12 2.47 14.84 -4.89
N ASN A 13 3.46 14.73 -4.01
CA ASN A 13 4.80 14.26 -4.37
C ASN A 13 4.83 12.72 -4.30
N TYR A 14 4.14 12.09 -5.25
CA TYR A 14 3.94 10.64 -5.26
C TYR A 14 5.24 9.87 -5.43
N THR A 15 6.21 10.39 -6.20
CA THR A 15 7.53 9.75 -6.33
C THR A 15 8.23 9.64 -4.98
N LYS A 16 8.24 10.71 -4.18
CA LYS A 16 8.88 10.66 -2.86
C LYS A 16 8.08 9.83 -1.86
N ALA A 17 6.75 9.86 -1.94
CA ALA A 17 5.90 9.00 -1.14
C ALA A 17 6.16 7.51 -1.45
N ILE A 18 6.32 7.13 -2.73
CA ILE A 18 6.67 5.77 -3.17
C ILE A 18 7.98 5.33 -2.54
N GLU A 19 9.05 6.12 -2.65
CA GLU A 19 10.35 5.78 -2.05
C GLU A 19 10.22 5.47 -0.56
N LEU A 20 9.52 6.33 0.17
CA LEU A 20 9.37 6.19 1.61
C LEU A 20 8.47 5.01 1.99
N TYR A 21 7.35 4.79 1.31
CA TYR A 21 6.49 3.64 1.59
C TYR A 21 7.17 2.31 1.25
N THR A 22 7.97 2.24 0.19
CA THR A 22 8.81 1.07 -0.11
C THR A 22 9.82 0.81 1.01
N THR A 23 10.54 1.84 1.48
CA THR A 23 11.46 1.68 2.62
C THR A 23 10.73 1.21 3.89
N ILE A 24 9.54 1.77 4.18
CA ILE A 24 8.73 1.32 5.32
C ILE A 24 8.32 -0.14 5.15
N GLN A 25 7.88 -0.55 3.96
CA GLN A 25 7.52 -1.93 3.67
C GLN A 25 8.69 -2.87 3.97
N ASP A 26 9.86 -2.62 3.38
CA ASP A 26 11.03 -3.48 3.52
C ASP A 26 11.47 -3.61 4.98
N SER A 27 11.63 -2.47 5.69
CA SER A 27 12.00 -2.47 7.10
C SER A 27 10.93 -3.11 8.01
N SER A 28 9.66 -3.09 7.60
CA SER A 28 8.59 -3.73 8.38
C SER A 28 8.59 -5.24 8.19
N ILE A 29 8.85 -5.71 6.97
CA ILE A 29 9.04 -7.14 6.67
C ILE A 29 10.25 -7.70 7.45
N GLU A 30 11.38 -7.00 7.45
CA GLU A 30 12.58 -7.41 8.20
C GLU A 30 12.31 -7.56 9.70
N ARG A 31 11.48 -6.67 10.25
CA ARG A 31 11.08 -6.68 11.67
C ARG A 31 9.89 -7.60 11.97
N LYS A 32 9.33 -8.27 10.95
CA LYS A 32 8.10 -9.06 11.02
C LYS A 32 6.87 -8.27 11.52
N ASP A 33 6.87 -6.96 11.31
CA ASP A 33 5.71 -6.10 11.57
C ASP A 33 4.80 -6.12 10.33
N TYR A 34 4.10 -7.24 10.16
CA TYR A 34 3.26 -7.46 8.98
C TYR A 34 2.04 -6.54 8.91
N ASN A 35 1.58 -6.02 10.05
CA ASN A 35 0.51 -5.02 10.04
C ASN A 35 0.99 -3.70 9.40
N LEU A 36 2.19 -3.25 9.78
CA LEU A 36 2.80 -2.06 9.18
C LEU A 36 3.21 -2.30 7.72
N ALA A 37 3.72 -3.49 7.39
CA ALA A 37 4.02 -3.86 6.02
C ALA A 37 2.76 -3.82 5.13
N GLY A 38 1.63 -4.34 5.62
CA GLY A 38 0.34 -4.28 4.93
C GLY A 38 -0.13 -2.84 4.69
N THR A 39 -0.02 -2.01 5.73
CA THR A 39 -0.37 -0.58 5.64
C THR A 39 0.51 0.15 4.63
N ALA A 40 1.82 -0.11 4.63
CA ALA A 40 2.75 0.49 3.67
C ALA A 40 2.43 0.08 2.24
N CYS A 41 2.12 -1.20 2.01
CA CYS A 41 1.69 -1.72 0.71
C CYS A 41 0.43 -1.02 0.19
N TYR A 42 -0.56 -0.78 1.06
CA TYR A 42 -1.79 -0.08 0.70
C TYR A 42 -1.53 1.34 0.20
N TYR A 43 -0.81 2.14 0.97
CA TYR A 43 -0.50 3.52 0.57
C TYR A 43 0.47 3.58 -0.62
N LEU A 44 1.39 2.62 -0.74
CA LEU A 44 2.25 2.50 -1.92
C LEU A 44 1.40 2.31 -3.18
N ALA A 45 0.38 1.46 -3.15
CA ALA A 45 -0.52 1.27 -4.28
C ALA A 45 -1.27 2.55 -4.67
N LEU A 46 -1.78 3.30 -3.68
CA LEU A 46 -2.42 4.59 -3.95
C LEU A 46 -1.47 5.56 -4.67
N CYS A 47 -0.20 5.62 -4.24
CA CYS A 47 0.80 6.44 -4.92
C CYS A 47 1.06 5.96 -6.35
N LEU A 48 1.18 4.64 -6.54
CA LEU A 48 1.44 4.02 -7.85
C LEU A 48 0.32 4.28 -8.85
N ILE A 49 -0.95 4.29 -8.41
CA ILE A 49 -2.09 4.68 -9.24
C ILE A 49 -1.92 6.12 -9.73
N ARG A 50 -1.51 7.05 -8.84
CA ARG A 50 -1.33 8.47 -9.19
C ARG A 50 -0.22 8.72 -10.19
N VAL A 51 0.72 7.78 -10.36
CA VAL A 51 1.78 7.83 -11.38
C VAL A 51 1.53 6.86 -12.55
N ASN A 52 0.29 6.38 -12.71
CA ASN A 52 -0.14 5.45 -13.77
C ASN A 52 0.57 4.08 -13.79
N GLU A 53 1.12 3.66 -12.65
CA GLU A 53 1.80 2.38 -12.47
C GLU A 53 0.82 1.31 -11.96
N VAL A 54 -0.29 1.12 -12.68
CA VAL A 54 -1.45 0.31 -12.27
C VAL A 54 -1.09 -1.14 -11.93
N LYS A 55 -0.22 -1.76 -12.74
CA LYS A 55 0.23 -3.14 -12.49
C LYS A 55 0.95 -3.26 -11.15
N LYS A 56 1.88 -2.33 -10.86
CA LYS A 56 2.62 -2.31 -9.59
C LYS A 56 1.70 -2.01 -8.41
N ALA A 57 0.68 -1.16 -8.62
CA ALA A 57 -0.32 -0.87 -7.59
C ALA A 57 -1.09 -2.14 -7.20
N LYS A 58 -1.54 -2.91 -8.18
CA LYS A 58 -2.22 -4.20 -7.97
C LYS A 58 -1.33 -5.18 -7.19
N ASP A 59 -0.08 -5.37 -7.64
CA ASP A 59 0.87 -6.24 -6.96
C ASP A 59 1.10 -5.80 -5.50
N SER A 60 1.14 -4.49 -5.26
CA SER A 60 1.31 -3.93 -3.91
C SER A 60 0.08 -4.22 -3.03
N ILE A 61 -1.15 -4.01 -3.53
CA ILE A 61 -2.36 -4.33 -2.76
C ILE A 61 -2.46 -5.81 -2.41
N GLN A 62 -2.16 -6.69 -3.36
CA GLN A 62 -2.20 -8.14 -3.12
C GLN A 62 -1.20 -8.55 -2.02
N LYS A 63 0.01 -7.96 -2.02
CA LYS A 63 0.97 -8.15 -0.93
C LYS A 63 0.44 -7.63 0.41
N GLY A 64 -0.19 -6.47 0.42
CA GLY A 64 -0.74 -5.88 1.63
C GLY A 64 -1.81 -6.75 2.29
N LEU A 65 -2.75 -7.24 1.48
CA LEU A 65 -3.79 -8.19 1.89
C LEU A 65 -3.19 -9.50 2.39
N HIS A 66 -2.16 -10.03 1.70
CA HIS A 66 -1.45 -11.22 2.15
C HIS A 66 -0.84 -11.02 3.55
N TYR A 67 -0.13 -9.91 3.81
CA TYR A 67 0.47 -9.66 5.12
C TYR A 67 -0.55 -9.54 6.25
N TRP A 68 -1.69 -8.88 6.02
CA TRP A 68 -2.74 -8.80 7.03
C TRP A 68 -3.38 -10.17 7.30
N ASN A 69 -3.53 -11.01 6.27
CA ASN A 69 -4.00 -12.37 6.42
C ASN A 69 -3.05 -13.25 7.25
N GLU A 70 -1.73 -13.13 7.06
CA GLU A 70 -0.72 -13.91 7.80
C GLU A 70 -0.76 -13.71 9.33
N ILE A 71 -1.27 -12.57 9.79
CA ILE A 71 -1.38 -12.25 11.22
C ILE A 71 -2.82 -12.28 11.72
N GLU A 72 -3.75 -12.85 10.94
CA GLU A 72 -5.19 -12.90 11.24
C GLU A 72 -5.76 -11.53 11.65
N ASN A 73 -5.19 -10.44 11.09
CA ASN A 73 -5.49 -9.09 11.53
C ASN A 73 -6.47 -8.42 10.57
N SER A 74 -7.62 -8.02 11.11
CA SER A 74 -8.55 -7.13 10.42
C SER A 74 -8.07 -5.69 10.57
N SER A 75 -7.01 -5.31 9.85
CA SER A 75 -6.71 -3.89 9.66
C SER A 75 -7.95 -3.20 9.11
N PRO A 76 -8.31 -1.99 9.57
CA PRO A 76 -9.47 -1.26 9.03
C PRO A 76 -9.35 -1.04 7.52
N LEU A 77 -8.11 -1.07 6.99
CA LEU A 77 -7.81 -0.89 5.58
C LEU A 77 -8.05 -2.14 4.72
N VAL A 78 -8.33 -3.32 5.32
CA VAL A 78 -8.51 -4.57 4.54
C VAL A 78 -9.69 -4.45 3.58
N GLU A 79 -10.82 -3.93 4.04
CA GLU A 79 -12.01 -3.76 3.20
C GLU A 79 -11.74 -2.78 2.04
N GLU A 80 -11.06 -1.67 2.34
CA GLU A 80 -10.71 -0.65 1.35
C GLU A 80 -9.67 -1.17 0.35
N ALA A 81 -8.71 -1.96 0.81
CA ALA A 81 -7.73 -2.62 -0.03
C ALA A 81 -8.39 -3.65 -0.97
N GLN A 82 -9.39 -4.40 -0.49
CA GLN A 82 -10.15 -5.33 -1.33
C GLN A 82 -10.94 -4.58 -2.41
N LYS A 83 -11.67 -3.52 -2.03
CA LYS A 83 -12.39 -2.66 -2.99
C LYS A 83 -11.44 -2.06 -4.04
N LEU A 84 -10.27 -1.60 -3.59
CA LEU A 84 -9.26 -1.08 -4.49
C LEU A 84 -8.74 -2.16 -5.44
N LEU A 85 -8.48 -3.38 -4.96
CA LEU A 85 -8.07 -4.50 -5.80
C LEU A 85 -9.11 -4.82 -6.87
N ASP A 86 -10.39 -4.84 -6.48
CA ASP A 86 -11.51 -5.13 -7.38
C ASP A 86 -11.63 -4.06 -8.48
N TYR A 87 -11.50 -2.78 -8.11
CA TYR A 87 -11.42 -1.66 -9.05
C TYR A 87 -10.22 -1.79 -10.00
N LEU A 88 -9.04 -2.14 -9.47
CA LEU A 88 -7.83 -2.33 -10.29
C LEU A 88 -7.93 -3.53 -11.24
N ASN A 89 -8.78 -4.52 -10.93
CA ASN A 89 -9.07 -5.65 -11.81
C ASN A 89 -10.12 -5.32 -12.87
N ASN A 90 -11.03 -4.38 -12.58
CA ASN A 90 -12.15 -4.01 -13.43
C ASN A 90 -12.27 -2.47 -13.50
N PRO A 91 -11.33 -1.79 -14.18
CA PRO A 91 -11.27 -0.32 -14.18
C PRO A 91 -12.45 0.37 -14.89
N ASP A 92 -13.28 -0.38 -15.61
CA ASP A 92 -14.42 0.11 -16.40
C ASP A 92 -15.79 -0.04 -15.69
N GLN A 93 -15.83 -0.42 -14.41
CA GLN A 93 -17.06 -0.54 -13.60
C GLN A 93 -17.45 0.75 -12.88
#